data_AF-A0A8T6M5S9-F1
#
_entry.id   AF-A0A8T6M5S9-F1
#
_cell.length_a   1.000
_cell.length_b   1.000
_cell.length_c   1.000
_cell.angle_alpha   90.00
_cell.angle_beta   90.00
_cell.angle_gamma   90.00
#
_symmetry.space_group_name_H-M   'P 1'
#
loop_
_entity.id
_entity.type
_entity.pdbx_description
1 polymer ?
#
loop_
_entity_poly.entity_id
_entity_poly.type
_entity_poly.pdbx_seq_one_letter_code
_entity_poly.pdbx_strand_id
1 'polypeptide(L)' 'MKIMEELGELSDEILTSMNLQRNTKISKFSRENVEDEFADVLGSLILLGIELNINVEKVMKKKIKFTRARFEMDE' A
#
# COMPACT_ATOMS: atom_id res chain seq x y z
N MET A 1 1.96 15.33 6.46
CA MET A 1 1.58 14.14 5.65
C MET A 1 0.82 13.20 6.55
N LYS A 2 -0.36 12.73 6.14
CA LYS A 2 -1.28 11.99 6.99
C LYS A 2 -1.20 10.47 6.76
N ILE A 3 0.01 9.91 6.69
CA ILE A 3 0.24 8.50 6.32
C ILE A 3 -0.61 7.51 7.14
N MET A 4 -0.84 7.79 8.42
CA MET A 4 -1.66 6.94 9.29
C MET A 4 -3.16 7.01 8.97
N GLU A 5 -3.65 8.11 8.41
CA GLU A 5 -5.04 8.28 7.95
C GLU A 5 -5.25 7.46 6.68
N GLU A 6 -4.44 7.70 5.64
CA GLU A 6 -4.50 6.96 4.36
C GLU A 6 -4.36 5.44 4.57
N LEU A 7 -3.46 5.02 5.47
CA LEU A 7 -3.28 3.61 5.79
C LEU A 7 -4.51 3.02 6.49
N GLY A 8 -5.20 3.82 7.30
CA GLY A 8 -6.47 3.45 7.92
C GLY A 8 -7.56 3.24 6.88
N GLU A 9 -7.70 4.18 5.94
CA GLU A 9 -8.70 4.13 4.86
C GLU A 9 -8.46 2.94 3.92
N LEU A 10 -7.21 2.71 3.50
CA LEU A 10 -6.84 1.50 2.76
C LEU A 10 -7.14 0.21 3.54
N SER A 11 -6.91 0.20 4.86
CA SER A 11 -7.20 -0.98 5.70
C SER A 11 -8.70 -1.26 5.77
N ASP A 12 -9.51 -0.22 5.91
CA ASP A 12 -10.97 -0.33 5.95
C ASP A 12 -11.54 -0.81 4.61
N GLU A 13 -11.02 -0.30 3.49
CA GLU A 13 -11.44 -0.73 2.16
C GLU A 13 -11.03 -2.18 1.86
N ILE A 14 -9.83 -2.61 2.28
CA ILE A 14 -9.39 -4.02 2.19
C ILE A 14 -10.28 -4.93 3.05
N LEU A 15 -10.59 -4.54 4.29
CA LEU A 15 -11.45 -5.35 5.17
C LEU A 15 -12.88 -5.47 4.64
N THR A 16 -13.39 -4.40 4.03
CA THR A 16 -14.67 -4.37 3.33
C THR A 16 -14.65 -5.30 2.11
N SER A 17 -13.57 -5.22 1.33
CA SER A 17 -13.27 -6.06 0.16
C SER A 17 -13.23 -7.56 0.47
N MET A 18 -12.68 -7.95 1.62
CA MET A 18 -12.52 -9.35 2.00
C MET A 18 -13.80 -9.97 2.62
N ASN A 19 -14.94 -9.26 2.63
CA ASN A 19 -16.18 -9.68 3.29
C ASN A 19 -16.00 -10.03 4.79
N LEU A 20 -14.93 -9.54 5.43
CA LEU A 20 -14.65 -9.79 6.85
C LEU A 20 -15.56 -8.95 7.76
N GLN A 21 -16.24 -7.93 7.22
CA GLN A 21 -17.36 -7.26 7.87
C GLN A 21 -18.69 -8.00 7.60
N ARG A 22 -19.28 -8.54 8.68
CA ARG A 22 -20.51 -9.36 8.68
C ARG A 22 -21.69 -8.69 7.95
N ASN A 23 -22.12 -9.30 6.84
CA ASN A 23 -23.52 -9.57 6.44
C ASN A 23 -24.61 -8.48 6.57
N THR A 24 -24.30 -7.17 6.60
CA THR A 24 -25.39 -6.16 6.68
C THR A 24 -25.33 -5.02 5.69
N LYS A 25 -24.24 -4.83 4.94
CA LYS A 25 -24.23 -3.96 3.76
C LYS A 25 -23.34 -4.57 2.67
N ILE A 26 -23.95 -5.37 1.80
CA ILE A 26 -23.36 -5.72 0.51
C ILE A 26 -23.40 -4.45 -0.35
N SER A 27 -22.55 -3.48 -0.04
CA SER A 27 -22.34 -2.29 -0.85
C SER A 27 -21.05 -2.48 -1.62
N LYS A 28 -21.22 -2.86 -2.89
CA LYS A 28 -20.25 -2.77 -4.00
C LYS A 28 -18.78 -2.70 -3.57
N PHE A 29 -18.13 -3.87 -3.55
CA PHE A 29 -16.68 -3.94 -3.76
C PHE A 29 -16.36 -3.11 -5.01
N SER A 30 -15.69 -1.97 -4.81
CA SER A 30 -15.19 -1.13 -5.88
C SER A 30 -13.70 -1.29 -5.91
N ARG A 31 -13.21 -2.05 -6.88
CA ARG A 31 -11.77 -2.20 -7.10
C ARG A 31 -11.10 -0.84 -7.31
N GLU A 32 -11.82 0.12 -7.88
CA GLU A 32 -11.42 1.51 -8.05
C GLU A 32 -11.12 2.18 -6.69
N ASN A 33 -11.97 1.98 -5.67
CA ASN A 33 -11.73 2.55 -4.35
C ASN A 33 -10.44 1.99 -3.72
N VAL A 34 -10.21 0.66 -3.80
CA VAL A 34 -8.97 0.06 -3.27
C VAL A 34 -7.74 0.61 -4.01
N GLU A 35 -7.86 0.83 -5.32
CA GLU A 35 -6.77 1.37 -6.15
C GLU A 35 -6.48 2.84 -5.81
N ASP A 36 -7.51 3.64 -5.54
CA ASP A 36 -7.40 5.04 -5.10
C ASP A 36 -6.73 5.14 -3.72
N GLU A 37 -7.23 4.39 -2.72
CA GLU A 37 -6.67 4.37 -1.37
C GLU A 37 -5.22 3.86 -1.36
N PHE A 38 -4.90 2.90 -2.23
CA PHE A 38 -3.53 2.44 -2.41
C PHE A 38 -2.63 3.52 -2.99
N ALA A 39 -3.14 4.30 -3.95
CA ALA A 39 -2.41 5.42 -4.55
C ALA A 39 -2.15 6.53 -3.52
N ASP A 40 -3.09 6.82 -2.64
CA ASP A 40 -2.95 7.85 -1.61
C ASP A 40 -1.90 7.48 -0.54
N VAL A 41 -1.88 6.21 -0.11
CA VAL A 41 -0.83 5.68 0.77
C VAL A 41 0.54 5.75 0.10
N LEU A 42 0.64 5.25 -1.13
CA LEU A 42 1.92 5.23 -1.85
C LEU A 42 2.41 6.65 -2.14
N GLY A 43 1.54 7.53 -2.61
CA GLY A 43 1.83 8.94 -2.86
C GLY A 43 2.35 9.64 -1.61
N SER A 44 1.70 9.43 -0.47
CA SER A 44 2.15 9.95 0.83
C SER A 44 3.55 9.47 1.23
N LEU A 45 3.88 8.20 0.96
CA LEU A 45 5.22 7.64 1.22
C LEU A 45 6.29 8.20 0.26
N ILE A 46 5.95 8.38 -1.02
CA ILE A 46 6.86 8.99 -2.01
C ILE A 46 7.15 10.44 -1.63
N LEU A 47 6.12 11.23 -1.29
CA LEU A 47 6.28 12.61 -0.85
C LEU A 47 7.15 12.71 0.41
N LEU A 48 6.98 11.81 1.37
CA LEU A 48 7.85 11.73 2.56
C LEU A 48 9.31 11.44 2.16
N GLY A 49 9.51 10.50 1.23
CA GLY A 49 10.84 10.19 0.71
C GLY A 49 11.52 11.41 0.09
N ILE A 50 10.78 12.20 -0.69
CA ILE A 50 11.26 13.45 -1.29
C ILE A 50 11.65 14.46 -0.20
N GLU A 51 10.77 14.70 0.78
CA GLU A 51 11.01 15.65 1.87
C GLU A 51 12.27 15.30 2.68
N LEU A 52 12.49 14.01 2.91
CA LEU A 52 13.66 13.49 3.63
C LEU A 52 14.92 13.37 2.75
N ASN A 53 14.88 13.81 1.49
CA ASN A 53 15.95 13.63 0.50
C ASN A 53 16.42 12.17 0.35
N ILE A 54 15.50 11.22 0.51
CA ILE A 54 15.75 9.80 0.32
C ILE A 54 15.68 9.49 -1.17
N ASN A 55 16.74 8.88 -1.72
CA ASN A 55 16.66 8.29 -3.05
C ASN A 55 15.82 7.00 -3.00
N VAL A 56 14.50 7.16 -3.14
CA VAL A 56 13.52 6.07 -3.04
C VAL A 56 13.83 4.95 -4.04
N GLU A 57 14.15 5.29 -5.29
CA GLU A 57 14.50 4.32 -6.32
C GLU A 57 15.66 3.42 -5.91
N LYS A 58 16.75 4.01 -5.42
CA LYS A 58 17.94 3.28 -4.94
C LYS A 58 17.60 2.37 -3.76
N VAL A 59 16.83 2.87 -2.79
CA VAL A 59 16.44 2.09 -1.60
C VAL A 59 15.54 0.91 -1.98
N MET A 60 14.58 1.12 -2.88
CA MET A 60 13.68 0.07 -3.34
C MET A 60 14.41 -0.98 -4.18
N LYS A 61 15.30 -0.59 -5.10
CA LYS A 61 16.17 -1.53 -5.83
C LYS A 61 16.99 -2.41 -4.89
N LYS A 62 17.59 -1.81 -3.85
CA LYS A 62 18.31 -2.55 -2.81
C LYS A 62 17.39 -3.54 -2.10
N LYS A 63 16.20 -3.10 -1.66
CA LYS A 63 15.22 -3.94 -0.96
C LYS A 63 14.75 -5.12 -1.81
N ILE A 64 14.41 -4.90 -3.09
CA ILE A 64 13.98 -5.94 -4.03
C ILE A 64 15.07 -7.00 -4.18
N LYS A 65 16.33 -6.59 -4.40
CA LYS A 65 17.46 -7.53 -4.51
C LYS A 65 17.60 -8.40 -3.25
N PHE A 66 17.51 -7.81 -2.06
CA PHE A 66 17.55 -8.57 -0.81
C PHE A 66 16.37 -9.54 -0.66
N THR A 67 15.16 -9.12 -1.05
CA THR A 67 13.97 -9.97 -0.99
C THR A 67 14.08 -11.16 -1.95
N ARG A 68 14.49 -10.93 -3.21
CA ARG A 68 14.66 -12.02 -4.19
C ARG A 68 15.70 -13.05 -3.72
N ALA A 69 16.84 -12.58 -3.22
CA ALA A 69 17.88 -13.46 -2.66
C ALA A 69 17.40 -14.24 -1.42
N ARG A 70 16.58 -13.62 -0.56
CA ARG A 70 16.01 -14.28 0.63
C ARG A 70 15.02 -15.39 0.29
N PHE A 71 14.30 -15.25 -0.82
CA PHE A 71 13.26 -16.19 -1.24
C PHE A 71 13.71 -17.07 -2.42
N GLU A 72 15.01 -17.11 -2.72
CA GLU A 72 15.59 -17.95 -3.78
C GLU A 72 14.87 -17.79 -5.14
N MET A 73 14.34 -16.60 -5.42
CA MET A 73 13.52 -16.34 -6.62
C MET A 73 14.35 -16.20 -7.91
N ASP A 74 15.67 -16.23 -7.78
CA ASP A 74 16.65 -16.07 -8.87
C ASP A 74 17.38 -17.41 -9.17
N GLU A 75 17.01 -18.50 -8.50
CA GLU A 75 17.45 -19.88 -8.78
C GLU A 75 16.47 -20.62 -9.69
#